data_AF-A0A4Q2WVV8-F1
#
_entry.id   AF-A0A4Q2WVV8-F1
#
_cell.length_a   1.000
_cell.length_b   1.000
_cell.length_c   1.000
_cell.angle_alpha   90.00
_cell.angle_beta   90.00
_cell.angle_gamma   90.00
#
_symmetry.space_group_name_H-M   'P 1'
#
loop_
_entity.id
_entity.type
_entity.pdbx_description
1 polymer ?
#
loop_
_entity_poly.entity_id
_entity_poly.type
_entity_poly.pdbx_seq_one_letter_code
_entity_poly.pdbx_strand_id
1 'polypeptide(L)'
;MGIHSVPWPRRHGSRRVHAKLICLVMAALAVAACEREAANERAEEPRPQQAGQPVNHVKLAAHLHAARVAAATGNSKAAEAHIKTVATDLTRSARMPDPHRPIDHEAARLAVRSIEGVRTSLWLDRENFVVMVGGQQHRTMQTIDRVCVALEPLGDTLAVVVNVQDVTGKNGDEAETLSRNCQLPAGQRAFLQAKRQGDVVAPEVREQFKRMQGGAK
;
A
#
# COMPACT_ATOMS: atom_id res chain seq x y z
N MET A 1 28.05 -46.27 79.62
CA MET A 1 27.92 -44.80 79.66
C MET A 1 28.67 -44.23 78.47
N GLY A 2 27.95 -43.59 77.54
CA GLY A 2 28.51 -42.99 76.32
C GLY A 2 27.39 -42.35 75.52
N ILE A 3 27.14 -41.06 75.79
CA ILE A 3 26.15 -40.23 75.08
C ILE A 3 26.88 -39.66 73.86
N HIS A 4 26.47 -40.07 72.65
CA HIS A 4 26.97 -39.45 71.41
C HIS A 4 25.88 -38.58 70.78
N SER A 5 26.13 -37.28 70.85
CA SER A 5 25.38 -36.19 70.21
C SER A 5 25.61 -36.20 68.69
N VAL A 6 24.54 -36.13 67.90
CA VAL A 6 24.61 -35.96 66.43
C VAL A 6 24.43 -34.46 66.08
N PRO A 7 25.26 -33.86 65.21
CA PRO A 7 25.14 -32.46 64.83
C PRO A 7 24.21 -32.27 63.61
N TRP A 8 23.40 -31.21 63.67
CA TRP A 8 22.59 -30.71 62.55
C TRP A 8 23.45 -29.94 61.52
N PRO A 9 23.22 -30.10 60.20
CA PRO A 9 23.86 -29.26 59.20
C PRO A 9 23.09 -27.94 58.97
N ARG A 10 23.83 -26.83 59.07
CA ARG A 10 23.40 -25.46 58.75
C ARG A 10 23.17 -25.29 57.23
N ARG A 11 21.96 -24.87 56.83
CA ARG A 11 21.66 -24.41 55.46
C ARG A 11 22.06 -22.93 55.29
N HIS A 12 23.26 -22.67 54.79
CA HIS A 12 23.66 -21.35 54.28
C HIS A 12 24.12 -21.48 52.83
N GLY A 13 23.21 -21.28 51.87
CA GLY A 13 23.58 -21.31 50.44
C GLY A 13 22.53 -20.83 49.44
N SER A 14 21.25 -20.78 49.81
CA SER A 14 20.17 -20.54 48.82
C SER A 14 19.85 -19.08 48.51
N ARG A 15 20.23 -18.12 49.38
CA ARG A 15 19.76 -16.72 49.25
C ARG A 15 20.50 -15.91 48.18
N ARG A 16 21.78 -16.21 47.90
CA ARG A 16 22.58 -15.45 46.92
C ARG A 16 22.26 -15.82 45.47
N VAL A 17 21.80 -17.04 45.22
CA VAL A 17 21.45 -17.50 43.87
C VAL A 17 20.11 -16.89 43.42
N HIS A 18 19.15 -16.77 44.34
CA HIS A 18 17.84 -16.19 44.02
C HIS A 18 17.91 -14.68 43.72
N ALA A 19 18.76 -13.94 44.44
CA ALA A 19 18.95 -12.51 44.17
C ALA A 19 19.54 -12.24 42.77
N LYS A 20 20.47 -13.08 42.30
CA LYS A 20 21.04 -12.96 40.96
C LYS A 20 20.05 -13.31 39.84
N LEU A 21 19.20 -14.32 40.07
CA LEU A 21 18.21 -14.74 39.09
C LEU A 21 17.12 -13.66 38.89
N ILE A 22 16.69 -13.01 39.97
CA ILE A 22 15.67 -11.96 39.93
C ILE A 22 16.16 -10.72 39.17
N CYS A 23 17.42 -10.28 39.39
CA CYS A 23 17.97 -9.16 38.63
C CYS A 23 18.09 -9.45 37.13
N LEU A 24 18.40 -10.69 36.74
CA LEU A 24 18.55 -11.07 35.34
C LEU A 24 17.21 -11.13 34.61
N VAL A 25 16.15 -11.59 35.28
CA VAL A 25 14.78 -11.57 34.75
C VAL A 25 14.25 -10.14 34.62
N MET A 26 14.51 -9.28 35.60
CA MET A 26 14.09 -7.87 35.54
C MET A 26 14.83 -7.09 34.44
N ALA A 27 16.11 -7.37 34.21
CA ALA A 27 16.86 -6.79 33.09
C ALA A 27 16.33 -7.25 31.73
N ALA A 28 15.98 -8.54 31.58
CA ALA A 28 15.38 -9.06 30.34
C ALA A 28 13.98 -8.46 30.07
N LEU A 29 13.18 -8.24 31.11
CA LEU A 29 11.87 -7.58 30.99
C LEU A 29 11.99 -6.09 30.63
N ALA A 30 13.02 -5.40 31.10
CA ALA A 30 13.27 -4.00 30.74
C ALA A 30 13.70 -3.84 29.26
N VAL A 31 14.49 -4.78 28.73
CA VAL A 31 14.89 -4.77 27.30
C VAL A 31 13.69 -5.04 26.39
N ALA A 32 12.82 -5.98 26.75
CA ALA A 32 11.61 -6.28 25.97
C ALA A 32 10.55 -5.17 26.01
N ALA A 33 10.56 -4.32 27.05
CA ALA A 33 9.65 -3.17 27.15
C ALA A 33 10.11 -1.99 26.28
N CYS A 34 11.42 -1.74 26.18
CA CYS A 34 11.95 -0.67 25.32
C CYS A 34 11.81 -0.94 23.82
N GLU A 35 11.76 -2.21 23.37
CA GLU A 35 11.49 -2.53 21.96
C GLU A 35 10.04 -2.23 21.53
N ARG A 36 9.11 -2.14 22.49
CA ARG A 36 7.69 -1.87 22.19
C ARG A 36 7.35 -0.41 21.97
N GLU A 37 8.21 0.51 22.41
CA GLU A 37 7.97 1.96 22.30
C GLU A 37 8.52 2.56 20.99
N ALA A 38 9.45 1.86 20.33
CA ALA A 38 9.90 2.21 18.97
C ALA A 38 8.91 1.77 17.87
N ALA A 39 7.98 0.86 18.18
CA ALA A 39 6.92 0.42 17.26
C ALA A 39 5.67 1.33 17.26
N ASN A 40 5.77 2.53 17.86
CA ASN A 40 4.77 3.60 17.77
C ASN A 40 5.25 4.72 16.82
N GLU A 41 6.01 4.34 15.77
CA GLU A 41 6.07 5.14 14.56
C GLU A 41 4.66 5.19 13.98
N ARG A 42 4.09 6.40 13.95
CA ARG A 42 2.86 6.81 13.27
C ARG A 42 2.53 5.82 12.16
N ALA A 43 1.43 5.08 12.30
CA ALA A 43 0.95 4.16 11.27
C ALA A 43 1.00 4.87 9.91
N GLU A 44 2.02 4.53 9.13
CA GLU A 44 2.24 5.16 7.85
C GLU A 44 1.06 4.76 6.97
N GLU A 45 0.33 5.76 6.48
CA GLU A 45 -0.87 5.48 5.71
C GLU A 45 -0.51 4.58 4.51
N PRO A 46 -1.32 3.55 4.22
CA PRO A 46 -1.03 2.63 3.14
C PRO A 46 -0.83 3.41 1.82
N ARG A 47 0.40 3.37 1.29
CA ARG A 47 0.72 3.97 0.00
C ARG A 47 0.73 2.89 -1.08
N PRO A 48 0.17 3.18 -2.27
CA PRO A 48 0.21 2.23 -3.36
C PRO A 48 1.64 2.05 -3.89
N GLN A 49 1.88 0.90 -4.50
CA GLN A 49 3.11 0.59 -5.22
C GLN A 49 3.43 1.69 -6.23
N GLN A 50 4.70 2.00 -6.43
CA GLN A 50 5.15 3.05 -7.34
C GLN A 50 5.83 2.46 -8.58
N ALA A 51 5.53 3.04 -9.74
CA ALA A 51 6.09 2.70 -11.04
C ALA A 51 6.94 3.85 -11.59
N GLY A 52 7.69 3.58 -12.66
CA GLY A 52 8.54 4.60 -13.29
C GLY A 52 9.84 4.92 -12.54
N GLN A 53 10.14 4.18 -11.47
CA GLN A 53 11.44 4.24 -10.80
C GLN A 53 12.49 3.47 -11.60
N PRO A 54 13.75 3.92 -11.66
CA PRO A 54 14.81 3.18 -12.32
C PRO A 54 14.99 1.80 -11.68
N VAL A 55 15.35 0.81 -12.49
CA VAL A 55 15.58 -0.55 -11.99
C VAL A 55 16.73 -0.56 -10.99
N ASN A 56 16.51 -1.21 -9.85
CA ASN A 56 17.57 -1.42 -8.88
C ASN A 56 18.54 -2.50 -9.39
N HIS A 57 19.73 -2.08 -9.83
CA HIS A 57 20.74 -2.97 -10.40
C HIS A 57 21.20 -4.08 -9.44
N VAL A 58 21.22 -3.82 -8.13
CA VAL A 58 21.60 -4.83 -7.12
C VAL A 58 20.53 -5.92 -7.03
N LYS A 59 19.25 -5.52 -6.97
CA LYS A 59 18.12 -6.46 -6.95
C LYS A 59 18.04 -7.26 -8.25
N LEU A 60 18.27 -6.61 -9.39
CA LEU A 60 18.35 -7.26 -10.70
C LEU A 60 19.46 -8.33 -10.73
N ALA A 61 20.68 -7.97 -10.31
CA ALA A 61 21.80 -8.90 -10.25
C ALA A 61 21.51 -10.09 -9.33
N ALA A 62 20.87 -9.85 -8.17
CA ALA A 62 20.47 -10.89 -7.24
C ALA A 62 19.49 -11.88 -7.87
N HIS A 63 18.45 -11.39 -8.57
CA HIS A 63 17.49 -12.26 -9.26
C HIS A 63 18.14 -13.05 -10.41
N LEU A 64 19.03 -12.44 -11.18
CA LEU A 64 19.75 -13.14 -12.26
C LEU A 64 20.67 -14.25 -11.72
N HIS A 65 21.38 -13.99 -10.62
CA HIS A 65 22.18 -15.01 -9.96
C HIS A 65 21.32 -16.13 -9.39
N ALA A 66 20.24 -15.80 -8.69
CA ALA A 66 19.33 -16.80 -8.12
C ALA A 66 18.69 -17.67 -9.22
N ALA A 67 18.32 -17.07 -10.37
CA ALA A 67 17.82 -17.81 -11.52
C ALA A 67 18.85 -18.81 -12.08
N ARG A 68 20.12 -18.41 -12.19
CA ARG A 68 21.21 -19.28 -12.64
C ARG A 68 21.46 -20.44 -11.69
N VAL A 69 21.46 -20.19 -10.38
CA VAL A 69 21.63 -21.24 -9.36
C VAL A 69 20.44 -22.22 -9.40
N ALA A 70 19.21 -21.70 -9.49
CA ALA A 70 18.02 -22.52 -9.64
C ALA A 70 18.08 -23.39 -10.92
N ALA A 71 18.51 -22.83 -12.05
CA ALA A 71 18.70 -23.59 -13.28
C ALA A 71 19.78 -24.68 -13.15
N ALA A 72 20.94 -24.35 -12.56
CA ALA A 72 22.03 -25.29 -12.35
C ALA A 72 21.67 -26.45 -11.41
N THR A 73 20.73 -26.23 -10.49
CA THR A 73 20.20 -27.24 -9.56
C THR A 73 18.97 -27.97 -10.09
N GLY A 74 18.54 -27.71 -11.33
CA GLY A 74 17.37 -28.35 -11.95
C GLY A 74 16.02 -27.80 -11.46
N ASN A 75 16.00 -26.72 -10.67
CA ASN A 75 14.78 -26.08 -10.20
C ASN A 75 14.26 -25.05 -11.23
N SER A 76 13.68 -25.55 -12.32
CA SER A 76 13.15 -24.73 -13.42
C SER A 76 12.09 -23.73 -12.95
N LYS A 77 11.20 -24.12 -12.03
CA LYS A 77 10.14 -23.26 -11.49
C LYS A 77 10.71 -22.05 -10.74
N ALA A 78 11.75 -22.25 -9.93
CA ALA A 78 12.40 -21.13 -9.23
C ALA A 78 13.17 -20.23 -10.20
N ALA A 79 13.81 -20.81 -11.22
CA ALA A 79 14.49 -20.03 -12.26
C ALA A 79 13.49 -19.14 -13.01
N GLU A 80 12.36 -19.70 -13.45
CA GLU A 80 11.28 -18.98 -14.12
C GLU A 80 10.71 -17.85 -13.24
N ALA A 81 10.47 -18.12 -11.96
CA ALA A 81 9.96 -17.12 -11.02
C ALA A 81 10.89 -15.90 -10.93
N HIS A 82 12.21 -16.12 -10.84
CA HIS A 82 13.18 -15.02 -10.80
C HIS A 82 13.22 -14.21 -12.10
N ILE A 83 13.17 -14.88 -13.26
CA ILE A 83 13.12 -14.20 -14.56
C ILE A 83 11.82 -13.40 -14.70
N LYS A 84 10.68 -13.95 -14.26
CA LYS A 84 9.39 -13.25 -14.27
C LYS A 84 9.43 -11.99 -13.39
N THR A 85 10.06 -12.06 -12.21
CA THR A 85 10.25 -10.87 -11.35
C THR A 85 11.09 -9.82 -12.04
N VAL A 86 12.18 -10.20 -12.71
CA VAL A 86 13.01 -9.27 -13.50
C VAL A 86 12.21 -8.61 -14.62
N ALA A 87 11.45 -9.38 -15.39
CA ALA A 87 10.58 -8.86 -16.44
C ALA A 87 9.55 -7.87 -15.88
N THR A 88 8.95 -8.18 -14.72
CA THR A 88 7.98 -7.32 -14.04
C THR A 88 8.61 -6.01 -13.55
N ASP A 89 9.79 -6.07 -12.94
CA ASP A 89 10.50 -4.88 -12.47
C ASP A 89 10.88 -3.97 -13.66
N LEU A 90 11.29 -4.57 -14.79
CA LEU A 90 11.60 -3.85 -16.03
C LEU A 90 10.37 -3.17 -16.63
N THR A 91 9.26 -3.89 -16.85
CA THR A 91 8.04 -3.29 -17.41
C THR A 91 7.49 -2.18 -16.52
N ARG A 92 7.49 -2.39 -15.19
CA ARG A 92 7.09 -1.37 -14.21
C ARG A 92 7.98 -0.13 -14.26
N SER A 93 9.31 -0.29 -14.38
CA SER A 93 10.23 0.85 -14.54
C SER A 93 9.94 1.65 -15.81
N ALA A 94 9.51 0.96 -16.87
CA ALA A 94 9.08 1.55 -18.14
C ALA A 94 7.64 2.09 -18.12
N ARG A 95 6.95 2.05 -16.96
CA ARG A 95 5.54 2.44 -16.81
C ARG A 95 4.61 1.67 -17.74
N MET A 96 4.95 0.42 -18.04
CA MET A 96 4.19 -0.46 -18.90
C MET A 96 3.31 -1.39 -18.04
N PRO A 97 1.98 -1.33 -18.20
CA PRO A 97 1.08 -2.25 -17.50
C PRO A 97 1.29 -3.70 -17.94
N ASP A 98 1.08 -4.65 -17.03
CA ASP A 98 1.11 -6.08 -17.28
C ASP A 98 -0.26 -6.57 -17.81
N PRO A 99 -0.37 -6.92 -19.11
CA PRO A 99 -1.64 -7.36 -19.70
C PRO A 99 -2.11 -8.72 -19.17
N HIS A 100 -1.24 -9.50 -18.51
CA HIS A 100 -1.57 -10.82 -17.96
C HIS A 100 -2.16 -10.76 -16.56
N ARG A 101 -2.22 -9.57 -15.94
CA ARG A 101 -2.83 -9.36 -14.62
C ARG A 101 -3.96 -8.33 -14.67
N PRO A 102 -5.00 -8.54 -15.51
CA PRO A 102 -6.14 -7.63 -15.53
C PRO A 102 -6.88 -7.69 -14.21
N ILE A 103 -7.44 -6.55 -13.80
CA ILE A 103 -8.30 -6.45 -12.63
C ILE A 103 -9.73 -6.79 -13.05
N ASP A 104 -10.38 -7.72 -12.34
CA ASP A 104 -11.80 -8.00 -12.54
C ASP A 104 -12.66 -6.81 -12.08
N HIS A 105 -13.60 -6.40 -12.92
CA HIS A 105 -14.33 -5.16 -12.72
C HIS A 105 -15.26 -5.21 -11.50
N GLU A 106 -15.94 -6.34 -11.28
CA GLU A 106 -16.85 -6.48 -10.14
C GLU A 106 -16.09 -6.75 -8.84
N ALA A 107 -14.99 -7.50 -8.89
CA ALA A 107 -14.09 -7.65 -7.76
C ALA A 107 -13.52 -6.31 -7.29
N ALA A 108 -13.12 -5.43 -8.23
CA ALA A 108 -12.70 -4.07 -7.92
C ALA A 108 -13.82 -3.26 -7.26
N ARG A 109 -15.05 -3.35 -7.79
CA ARG A 109 -16.24 -2.68 -7.23
C ARG A 109 -16.50 -3.10 -5.79
N LEU A 110 -16.39 -4.41 -5.51
CA LEU A 110 -16.57 -4.98 -4.18
C LEU A 110 -15.45 -4.57 -3.22
N ALA A 111 -14.20 -4.59 -3.68
CA ALA A 111 -13.03 -4.27 -2.85
C ALA A 111 -13.05 -2.82 -2.33
N VAL A 112 -13.58 -1.88 -3.11
CA VAL A 112 -13.63 -0.46 -2.70
C VAL A 112 -14.87 -0.08 -1.91
N ARG A 113 -15.88 -0.95 -1.85
CA ARG A 113 -17.17 -0.64 -1.23
C ARG A 113 -17.05 -0.32 0.27
N SER A 114 -16.08 -0.91 0.95
CA SER A 114 -15.84 -0.70 2.39
C SER A 114 -14.99 0.54 2.69
N ILE A 115 -14.48 1.24 1.68
CA ILE A 115 -13.69 2.45 1.89
C ILE A 115 -14.62 3.56 2.37
N GLU A 116 -14.21 4.24 3.44
CA GLU A 116 -14.96 5.33 4.04
C GLU A 116 -15.30 6.43 3.03
N GLY A 117 -16.56 6.88 3.05
CA GLY A 117 -17.06 7.91 2.15
C GLY A 117 -17.50 7.40 0.78
N VAL A 118 -17.10 6.20 0.36
CA VAL A 118 -17.51 5.62 -0.93
C VAL A 118 -19.01 5.27 -0.89
N ARG A 119 -19.75 5.79 -1.87
CA ARG A 119 -21.18 5.52 -2.09
C ARG A 119 -21.39 4.49 -3.18
N THR A 120 -20.67 4.64 -4.27
CA THR A 120 -20.71 3.71 -5.40
C THR A 120 -19.41 3.79 -6.20
N SER A 121 -19.16 2.77 -7.00
CA SER A 121 -18.05 2.71 -7.93
C SER A 121 -18.47 1.99 -9.20
N LEU A 122 -17.81 2.34 -10.31
CA LEU A 122 -18.07 1.77 -11.63
C LEU A 122 -16.84 1.94 -12.54
N TRP A 123 -16.79 1.16 -13.60
CA TRP A 123 -15.80 1.31 -14.66
C TRP A 123 -16.40 2.10 -15.83
N LEU A 124 -15.66 3.10 -16.32
CA LEU A 124 -16.01 3.82 -17.56
C LEU A 124 -15.49 3.09 -18.81
N ASP A 125 -14.35 2.43 -18.66
CA ASP A 125 -13.72 1.56 -19.64
C ASP A 125 -12.77 0.60 -18.93
N ARG A 126 -11.79 0.02 -19.62
CA ARG A 126 -10.83 -0.93 -19.05
C ARG A 126 -9.77 -0.29 -18.14
N GLU A 127 -9.55 1.01 -18.24
CA GLU A 127 -8.48 1.74 -17.55
C GLU A 127 -9.04 2.71 -16.50
N ASN A 128 -10.25 3.23 -16.70
CA ASN A 128 -10.82 4.32 -15.92
C ASN A 128 -11.85 3.79 -14.92
N PHE A 129 -11.48 3.81 -13.65
CA PHE A 129 -12.31 3.42 -12.54
C PHE A 129 -12.83 4.67 -11.81
N VAL A 130 -14.15 4.79 -11.68
CA VAL A 130 -14.82 5.92 -11.02
C VAL A 130 -15.28 5.50 -9.64
N VAL A 131 -14.98 6.35 -8.67
CA VAL A 131 -15.38 6.21 -7.26
C VAL A 131 -16.15 7.46 -6.86
N MET A 132 -17.43 7.27 -6.58
CA MET A 132 -18.32 8.33 -6.13
C MET A 132 -18.35 8.35 -4.61
N VAL A 133 -18.00 9.49 -4.03
CA VAL A 133 -17.94 9.69 -2.58
C VAL A 133 -19.00 10.65 -2.10
N GLY A 134 -19.44 10.50 -0.86
CA GLY A 134 -20.41 11.40 -0.23
C GLY A 134 -19.74 12.47 0.59
N GLY A 135 -19.46 13.62 -0.01
CA GLY A 135 -18.89 14.80 0.65
C GLY A 135 -17.47 15.13 0.19
N GLN A 136 -17.21 16.43 0.04
CA GLN A 136 -15.97 16.99 -0.46
C GLN A 136 -14.74 16.56 0.35
N GLN A 137 -14.90 16.30 1.65
CA GLN A 137 -13.82 15.81 2.51
C GLN A 137 -13.26 14.45 2.10
N HIS A 138 -14.03 13.65 1.34
CA HIS A 138 -13.59 12.36 0.82
C HIS A 138 -13.04 12.45 -0.61
N ARG A 139 -13.18 13.60 -1.29
CA ARG A 139 -12.63 13.86 -2.63
C ARG A 139 -11.16 14.27 -2.53
N THR A 140 -10.31 13.35 -2.08
CA THR A 140 -8.90 13.60 -1.77
C THR A 140 -7.98 12.57 -2.42
N MET A 141 -6.70 12.92 -2.56
CA MET A 141 -5.68 11.98 -3.06
C MET A 141 -5.54 10.76 -2.14
N GLN A 142 -5.78 10.93 -0.85
CA GLN A 142 -5.77 9.86 0.14
C GLN A 142 -6.88 8.83 -0.11
N THR A 143 -8.06 9.25 -0.57
CA THR A 143 -9.09 8.31 -1.02
C THR A 143 -8.64 7.54 -2.25
N ILE A 144 -7.94 8.19 -3.19
CA ILE A 144 -7.32 7.49 -4.33
C ILE A 144 -6.29 6.47 -3.84
N ASP A 145 -5.42 6.83 -2.88
CA ASP A 145 -4.43 5.91 -2.31
C ASP A 145 -5.10 4.67 -1.70
N ARG A 146 -6.16 4.86 -0.89
CA ARG A 146 -6.93 3.75 -0.30
C ARG A 146 -7.57 2.86 -1.35
N VAL A 147 -8.13 3.45 -2.41
CA VAL A 147 -8.69 2.71 -3.55
C VAL A 147 -7.59 1.90 -4.23
N CYS A 148 -6.46 2.52 -4.55
CA CYS A 148 -5.36 1.84 -5.23
C CYS A 148 -4.82 0.66 -4.43
N VAL A 149 -4.63 0.82 -3.12
CA VAL A 149 -4.22 -0.26 -2.22
C VAL A 149 -5.24 -1.41 -2.19
N ALA A 150 -6.54 -1.10 -2.17
CA ALA A 150 -7.59 -2.11 -2.22
C ALA A 150 -7.60 -2.91 -3.54
N LEU A 151 -7.11 -2.32 -4.64
CA LEU A 151 -7.04 -2.95 -5.96
C LEU A 151 -5.77 -3.77 -6.19
N GLU A 152 -4.66 -3.51 -5.48
CA GLU A 152 -3.39 -4.23 -5.64
C GLU A 152 -3.48 -5.77 -5.59
N PRO A 153 -4.24 -6.39 -4.65
CA PRO A 153 -4.33 -7.85 -4.62
C PRO A 153 -5.06 -8.43 -5.83
N LEU A 154 -5.84 -7.62 -6.56
CA LEU A 154 -6.68 -8.07 -7.67
C LEU A 154 -5.94 -8.12 -9.01
N GLY A 155 -4.85 -7.37 -9.19
CA GLY A 155 -4.14 -7.31 -10.47
C GLY A 155 -3.10 -6.20 -10.56
N ASP A 156 -2.79 -5.77 -11.79
CA ASP A 156 -1.86 -4.66 -12.02
C ASP A 156 -2.58 -3.30 -12.02
N THR A 157 -2.37 -2.56 -10.93
CA THR A 157 -2.96 -1.23 -10.75
C THR A 157 -2.31 -0.15 -11.63
N LEU A 158 -1.16 -0.43 -12.27
CA LEU A 158 -0.57 0.50 -13.24
C LEU A 158 -1.47 0.71 -14.47
N ALA A 159 -2.33 -0.27 -14.79
CA ALA A 159 -3.34 -0.15 -15.83
C ALA A 159 -4.51 0.78 -15.45
N VAL A 160 -4.62 1.18 -14.18
CA VAL A 160 -5.83 1.82 -13.63
C VAL A 160 -5.60 3.30 -13.31
N VAL A 161 -6.51 4.13 -13.81
CA VAL A 161 -6.71 5.52 -13.41
C VAL A 161 -7.97 5.59 -12.55
N VAL A 162 -7.81 6.06 -11.33
CA VAL A 162 -8.91 6.26 -10.39
C VAL A 162 -9.40 7.69 -10.51
N ASN A 163 -10.70 7.85 -10.62
CA ASN A 163 -11.42 9.11 -10.74
C ASN A 163 -12.38 9.24 -9.56
N VAL A 164 -12.15 10.19 -8.67
CA VAL A 164 -12.99 10.43 -7.49
C VAL A 164 -13.88 11.63 -7.71
N GLN A 165 -15.19 11.45 -7.50
CA GLN A 165 -16.22 12.48 -7.65
C GLN A 165 -17.05 12.60 -6.38
N ASP A 166 -17.38 13.83 -5.97
CA ASP A 166 -18.33 14.05 -4.88
C ASP A 166 -19.76 14.13 -5.46
N VAL A 167 -20.64 13.21 -5.05
CA VAL A 167 -22.04 13.20 -5.50
C VAL A 167 -22.93 14.18 -4.73
N THR A 168 -22.40 14.83 -3.69
CA THR A 168 -23.13 15.84 -2.90
C THR A 168 -22.84 17.27 -3.34
N GLY A 169 -21.93 17.43 -4.32
CA GLY A 169 -21.55 18.72 -4.86
C GLY A 169 -22.73 19.48 -5.46
N LYS A 170 -22.85 20.76 -5.11
CA LYS A 170 -23.95 21.65 -5.52
C LYS A 170 -23.52 22.68 -6.55
N ASN A 171 -22.23 22.76 -6.89
CA ASN A 171 -21.68 23.71 -7.86
C ASN A 171 -20.59 23.07 -8.74
N GLY A 172 -20.18 23.78 -9.80
CA GLY A 172 -19.24 23.27 -10.80
C GLY A 172 -17.82 23.00 -10.29
N ASP A 173 -17.41 23.62 -9.18
CA ASP A 173 -16.10 23.37 -8.55
C ASP A 173 -16.14 22.11 -7.67
N GLU A 174 -17.29 21.83 -7.07
CA GLU A 174 -17.57 20.59 -6.34
C GLU A 174 -17.82 19.39 -7.29
N ALA A 175 -18.18 19.66 -8.55
CA ALA A 175 -18.31 18.66 -9.61
C ALA A 175 -16.98 18.25 -10.27
N GLU A 176 -15.85 18.85 -9.89
CA GLU A 176 -14.55 18.51 -10.45
C GLU A 176 -14.11 17.08 -10.07
N THR A 177 -13.62 16.32 -11.04
CA THR A 177 -13.11 14.96 -10.80
C THR A 177 -11.65 15.01 -10.38
N LEU A 178 -11.33 14.41 -9.23
CA LEU A 178 -9.93 14.19 -8.85
C LEU A 178 -9.44 12.88 -9.49
N SER A 179 -8.37 12.94 -10.29
CA SER A 179 -7.91 11.79 -11.08
C SER A 179 -6.42 11.51 -10.93
N ARG A 180 -6.04 10.24 -10.76
CA ARG A 180 -4.64 9.79 -10.75
C ARG A 180 -4.51 8.31 -11.13
N ASN A 181 -3.42 7.96 -11.81
CA ASN A 181 -2.99 6.56 -11.94
C ASN A 181 -2.57 6.01 -10.58
N CYS A 182 -2.79 4.72 -10.34
CA CYS A 182 -2.50 4.13 -9.04
C CYS A 182 -1.02 4.01 -8.68
N GLN A 183 -0.13 3.89 -9.66
CA GLN A 183 1.30 3.72 -9.40
C GLN A 183 2.15 4.91 -9.85
N LEU A 184 1.54 6.00 -10.32
CA LEU A 184 2.26 7.16 -10.85
C LEU A 184 1.84 8.46 -10.16
N PRO A 185 2.72 9.48 -10.14
CA PRO A 185 2.38 10.80 -9.64
C PRO A 185 1.19 11.45 -10.35
N ALA A 186 0.59 12.45 -9.71
CA ALA A 186 -0.47 13.26 -10.30
C ALA A 186 -0.09 13.80 -11.68
N GLY A 187 -1.03 13.69 -12.64
CA GLY A 187 -0.84 14.10 -14.02
C GLY A 187 -0.02 13.14 -14.89
N GLN A 188 0.61 12.11 -14.32
CA GLN A 188 1.34 11.09 -15.09
C GLN A 188 0.43 9.91 -15.46
N ARG A 189 0.80 9.21 -16.54
CA ARG A 189 0.09 8.05 -17.08
C ARG A 189 1.04 6.93 -17.47
N ALA A 190 0.51 5.72 -17.49
CA ALA A 190 1.21 4.56 -18.02
C ALA A 190 1.42 4.71 -19.54
N PHE A 191 2.40 3.99 -20.07
CA PHE A 191 2.69 3.99 -21.50
C PHE A 191 1.46 3.53 -22.30
N LEU A 192 1.11 4.27 -23.37
CA LEU A 192 -0.07 4.06 -24.24
C LEU A 192 -1.44 4.21 -23.56
N GLN A 193 -1.51 4.64 -22.30
CA GLN A 193 -2.77 4.86 -21.60
C GLN A 193 -3.52 6.09 -22.16
N ALA A 194 -4.80 5.93 -22.47
CA ALA A 194 -5.59 6.99 -23.09
C ALA A 194 -5.91 8.13 -22.10
N LYS A 195 -5.89 9.39 -22.58
CA LYS A 195 -6.39 10.53 -21.81
C LYS A 195 -7.91 10.56 -21.88
N ARG A 196 -8.57 10.11 -20.82
CA ARG A 196 -10.01 10.35 -20.64
C ARG A 196 -10.22 11.50 -19.65
N GLN A 197 -11.03 12.48 -20.05
CA GLN A 197 -11.53 13.50 -19.14
C GLN A 197 -12.82 12.96 -18.53
N GLY A 198 -12.83 12.79 -17.20
CA GLY A 198 -14.01 12.33 -16.44
C GLY A 198 -14.96 13.48 -16.06
N ASP A 199 -14.59 14.72 -16.34
CA ASP A 199 -15.41 15.88 -16.05
C ASP A 199 -16.57 15.98 -17.05
N VAL A 200 -17.79 16.01 -16.52
CA VAL A 200 -19.03 16.20 -17.29
C VAL A 200 -19.09 17.61 -17.88
N VAL A 201 -18.34 18.57 -17.32
CA VAL A 201 -18.32 19.97 -17.72
C VAL A 201 -16.89 20.42 -18.02
N ALA A 202 -16.68 20.85 -19.27
CA ALA A 202 -15.39 21.37 -19.72
C ALA A 202 -14.94 22.56 -18.85
N PRO A 203 -13.63 22.74 -18.58
CA PRO A 203 -13.13 23.84 -17.76
C PRO A 203 -13.60 25.21 -18.23
N GLU A 204 -13.71 25.39 -19.55
CA GLU A 204 -14.16 26.64 -20.17
C GLU A 204 -15.62 26.96 -19.83
N VAL A 205 -16.47 25.93 -19.76
CA VAL A 205 -17.89 26.05 -19.39
C VAL A 205 -18.03 26.33 -17.89
N ARG A 206 -17.17 25.74 -17.04
CA ARG A 206 -17.10 26.05 -15.61
C ARG A 206 -16.73 27.52 -15.37
N GLU A 207 -15.69 28.01 -16.06
CA GLU A 207 -15.25 29.40 -15.98
C GLU A 207 -16.30 30.39 -16.52
N GLN A 208 -17.06 30.00 -17.55
CA GLN A 208 -18.17 30.80 -18.05
C GLN A 208 -19.32 30.86 -17.03
N PHE A 209 -19.64 29.74 -16.38
CA PHE A 209 -20.66 29.69 -15.34
C PHE A 209 -20.28 30.53 -14.11
N LYS A 210 -19.00 30.50 -13.69
CA LYS A 210 -18.46 31.39 -12.64
C LYS A 210 -18.64 32.87 -12.98
N ARG A 211 -18.33 33.27 -14.21
CA ARG A 211 -18.51 34.65 -14.68
C ARG A 211 -19.98 35.08 -14.65
N MET A 212 -20.91 34.20 -15.03
CA MET A 212 -22.34 34.50 -14.99
C MET A 212 -22.88 34.61 -13.56
N GLN A 213 -22.38 33.81 -12.61
CA GLN A 213 -22.78 33.92 -11.20
C GLN A 213 -22.13 35.12 -10.47
N GLY A 214 -20.90 35.47 -10.82
CA GLY A 214 -20.20 36.64 -10.27
C GLY A 214 -20.70 37.99 -10.79
N GLY A 215 -21.42 38.00 -11.92
CA GLY A 215 -22.09 39.19 -12.48
C GLY A 215 -23.50 39.44 -11.97
N ALA A 216 -24.04 38.57 -11.11
CA ALA A 216 -25.32 38.77 -10.44
C ALA A 216 -25.10 39.51 -9.09
N LYS A 217 -24.76 40.79 -9.16
CA LYS A 217 -24.89 41.74 -8.06
C LYS A 217 -25.45 43.05 -8.58
#